data_AF-A0A550C737-F1
#
_entry.id   AF-A0A550C737-F1
#
_cell.length_a   1.000
_cell.length_b   1.000
_cell.length_c   1.000
_cell.angle_alpha   90.00
_cell.angle_beta   90.00
_cell.angle_gamma   90.00
#
_symmetry.space_group_name_H-M   'P 1'
#
loop_
_entity.id
_entity.type
_entity.pdbx_description
1 polymer ?
#
loop_
_entity_poly.entity_id
_entity_poly.type
_entity_poly.pdbx_seq_one_letter_code
_entity_poly.pdbx_strand_id
1 'polypeptide(L)'
;MTALTLNDVQVDCRVLDSASNRFLKPIYLTASHSQLGNLGKLEAYKITRVPLLKGRFFEVLDEKSSEMAEFGLKVLNDDMNVYPKNVEDDYQKGTGRWGYEMNEGNILYVHELEVAKEFENQGIATLLLEAFLTSAHIEKVDVAYCWPTPTRARSTAEHQAEVPRVTRVFRKAGFRRVGRTPFFGFSPDPAHPSRLLAAWRDLDIDPYKFPARSDNMTNAEARSLMQAFPIQTAMDPPFPFSWRATATAPEHLQNKLPTTEEIVALVHAAHASDPALLHIRDDQGFPPIYVAAANNRLPVVSALLSYGISAEEILSRDNAADRNAIEAYKQHLSQNGQMQQLLWRGRWAGHPDDTLIVGYMLRQAAGEDVGLLADYVAKERRSV
;
A
#
# COMPACT_ATOMS: atom_id res chain seq x y z
N MET A 1 25.36 18.98 27.02
CA MET A 1 25.36 17.82 26.11
C MET A 1 26.80 17.61 25.67
N THR A 2 27.39 16.47 25.99
CA THR A 2 28.72 16.11 25.47
C THR A 2 28.59 15.94 23.96
N ALA A 3 29.32 16.73 23.18
CA ALA A 3 29.32 16.58 21.74
C ALA A 3 29.97 15.24 21.39
N LEU A 4 29.21 14.32 20.79
CA LEU A 4 29.73 13.06 20.31
C LEU A 4 30.49 13.28 19.00
N THR A 5 31.70 12.75 18.89
CA THR A 5 32.42 12.67 17.61
C THR A 5 32.08 11.34 16.96
N LEU A 6 31.54 11.35 15.74
CA LEU A 6 31.15 10.12 15.02
C LEU A 6 32.32 9.14 14.80
N ASN A 7 33.56 9.64 14.75
CA ASN A 7 34.76 8.80 14.61
C ASN A 7 35.02 7.88 15.82
N ASP A 8 34.47 8.22 16.99
CA ASP A 8 34.61 7.43 18.21
C ASP A 8 33.50 6.37 18.35
N VAL A 9 32.56 6.34 17.40
CA VAL A 9 31.44 5.39 17.38
C VAL A 9 31.83 4.14 16.62
N GLN A 10 31.74 2.99 17.28
CA GLN A 10 31.94 1.68 16.67
C GLN A 10 30.59 1.11 16.25
N VAL A 11 30.52 0.64 15.00
CA VAL A 11 29.36 -0.09 14.48
C VAL A 11 29.72 -1.55 14.32
N ASP A 12 29.03 -2.40 15.06
CA ASP A 12 29.14 -3.86 14.93
C ASP A 12 27.97 -4.37 14.08
N CYS A 13 28.24 -5.25 13.11
CA CYS A 13 27.25 -5.83 12.20
C CYS A 13 27.26 -7.35 12.32
N ARG A 14 26.12 -7.94 12.66
CA ARG A 14 25.96 -9.38 12.88
C ARG A 14 24.82 -9.91 12.03
N VAL A 15 25.06 -11.03 11.36
CA VAL A 15 24.02 -11.82 10.71
C VAL A 15 23.78 -13.06 11.55
N LEU A 16 22.53 -13.30 11.94
CA LEU A 16 22.20 -14.53 12.66
C LEU A 16 21.71 -15.58 11.66
N ASP A 17 22.28 -16.77 11.74
CA ASP A 17 21.69 -17.93 11.06
C ASP A 17 20.46 -18.37 11.84
N SER A 18 19.28 -18.20 11.22
CA SER A 18 18.04 -18.71 11.77
C SER A 18 17.90 -20.20 11.42
N ALA A 19 17.91 -21.06 12.44
CA ALA A 19 17.65 -22.49 12.25
C ALA A 19 16.21 -22.75 11.75
N SER A 20 15.26 -21.83 12.02
CA SER A 20 13.85 -21.99 11.69
C SER A 20 13.46 -21.43 10.32
N ASN A 21 14.17 -20.43 9.79
CA ASN A 21 13.87 -19.84 8.49
C ASN A 21 15.14 -19.59 7.67
N ARG A 22 15.48 -20.58 6.83
CA ARG A 22 16.68 -20.54 5.98
C ARG A 22 16.67 -19.43 4.92
N PHE A 23 15.52 -18.82 4.63
CA PHE A 23 15.39 -17.80 3.58
C PHE A 23 15.33 -16.38 4.13
N LEU A 24 14.96 -16.21 5.40
CA LEU A 24 14.87 -14.92 6.10
C LEU A 24 15.97 -14.84 7.17
N LYS A 25 17.07 -14.18 6.86
CA LYS A 25 18.19 -14.00 7.80
C LYS A 25 18.16 -12.61 8.41
N PRO A 26 18.03 -12.47 9.74
CA PRO A 26 18.10 -11.18 10.39
C PRO A 26 19.55 -10.66 10.42
N ILE A 27 19.68 -9.35 10.25
CA ILE A 27 20.92 -8.57 10.27
C ILE A 27 20.74 -7.51 11.36
N TYR A 28 21.65 -7.49 12.32
CA TYR A 28 21.64 -6.55 13.44
C TYR A 28 22.89 -5.68 13.37
N LEU A 29 22.69 -4.37 13.43
CA LEU A 29 23.75 -3.41 13.64
C LEU A 29 23.57 -2.72 14.97
N THR A 30 24.66 -2.50 15.70
CA THR A 30 24.66 -1.72 16.95
C THR A 30 25.75 -0.67 16.88
N ALA A 31 25.37 0.59 17.09
CA ALA A 31 26.30 1.70 17.25
C ALA A 31 26.59 1.89 18.74
N SER A 32 27.87 1.87 19.12
CA SER A 32 28.29 1.99 20.51
C SER A 32 29.51 2.90 20.66
N HIS A 33 29.64 3.49 21.84
CA HIS A 33 30.77 4.34 22.23
C HIS A 33 31.33 3.83 23.57
N SER A 34 32.67 3.81 23.69
CA SER A 34 33.38 3.22 24.83
C SER A 34 32.94 3.76 26.21
N GLN A 35 32.59 5.05 26.29
CA GLN A 35 32.16 5.70 27.53
C GLN A 35 30.64 5.86 27.67
N LEU A 36 29.91 5.91 26.56
CA LEU A 36 28.49 6.27 26.55
C LEU A 36 27.57 5.06 26.34
N GLY A 37 28.15 3.89 26.03
CA GLY A 37 27.42 2.66 25.82
C GLY A 37 26.75 2.60 24.45
N ASN A 38 25.54 2.04 24.39
CA ASN A 38 24.78 1.86 23.16
C ASN A 38 24.10 3.18 22.76
N LEU A 39 24.34 3.60 21.52
CA LEU A 39 23.81 4.84 20.95
C LEU A 39 22.59 4.60 20.05
N GLY A 40 22.47 3.41 19.48
CA GLY A 40 21.42 3.06 18.54
C GLY A 40 21.60 1.67 17.94
N LYS A 41 20.53 1.16 17.33
CA LYS A 41 20.47 -0.15 16.68
C LYS A 41 19.73 -0.08 15.36
N LEU A 42 20.08 -0.96 14.44
CA LEU A 42 19.34 -1.22 13.21
C LEU A 42 19.07 -2.72 13.12
N GLU A 43 17.82 -3.08 12.87
CA GLU A 43 17.39 -4.43 12.51
C GLU A 43 16.96 -4.44 11.04
N ALA A 44 17.51 -5.37 10.27
CA ALA A 44 17.13 -5.63 8.90
C ALA A 44 16.97 -7.13 8.65
N TYR A 45 16.34 -7.48 7.53
CA TYR A 45 16.19 -8.85 7.08
C TYR A 45 16.75 -9.00 5.67
N LYS A 46 17.54 -10.05 5.45
CA LYS A 46 17.92 -10.53 4.12
C LYS A 46 17.03 -11.69 3.74
N ILE A 47 16.25 -11.50 2.68
CA ILE A 47 15.37 -12.49 2.10
C ILE A 47 15.99 -13.01 0.81
N THR A 48 16.36 -14.29 0.81
CA THR A 48 16.94 -14.94 -0.37
C THR A 48 15.84 -15.40 -1.29
N ARG A 49 15.83 -14.93 -2.54
CA ARG A 49 14.89 -15.39 -3.57
C ARG A 49 15.17 -16.83 -3.91
N VAL A 50 14.29 -17.73 -3.49
CA VAL A 50 14.36 -19.15 -3.83
C VAL A 50 13.06 -19.63 -4.48
N PRO A 51 13.07 -20.67 -5.32
CA PRO A 51 11.86 -21.23 -5.91
C PRO A 51 10.80 -21.63 -4.88
N LEU A 52 11.22 -22.04 -3.67
CA LEU A 52 10.34 -22.47 -2.59
C LEU A 52 9.52 -21.34 -1.94
N LEU A 53 9.90 -20.08 -2.14
CA LEU A 53 9.15 -18.93 -1.65
C LEU A 53 8.07 -18.46 -2.62
N LYS A 54 8.10 -18.92 -3.88
CA LYS A 54 7.08 -18.55 -4.87
C LYS A 54 5.71 -19.07 -4.44
N GLY A 55 4.72 -18.18 -4.37
CA GLY A 55 3.37 -18.49 -3.88
C GLY A 55 3.28 -18.67 -2.35
N ARG A 56 4.34 -18.33 -1.62
CA ARG A 56 4.42 -18.43 -0.14
C ARG A 56 5.14 -17.23 0.49
N PHE A 57 5.46 -16.22 -0.32
CA PHE A 57 6.26 -15.10 0.12
C PHE A 57 5.50 -14.29 1.15
N PHE A 58 4.20 -14.07 0.94
CA PHE A 58 3.35 -13.35 1.89
C PHE A 58 3.20 -14.07 3.22
N GLU A 59 3.09 -15.40 3.24
CA GLU A 59 3.07 -16.18 4.49
C GLU A 59 4.30 -15.87 5.35
N VAL A 60 5.48 -15.88 4.73
CA VAL A 60 6.76 -15.64 5.42
C VAL A 60 6.89 -14.21 5.93
N LEU A 61 6.37 -13.23 5.18
CA LEU A 61 6.37 -11.83 5.60
C LEU A 61 5.37 -11.57 6.73
N ASP A 62 4.17 -12.15 6.65
CA ASP A 62 3.10 -12.01 7.65
C ASP A 62 3.47 -12.65 8.99
N GLU A 63 4.11 -13.83 8.96
CA GLU A 63 4.69 -14.46 10.15
C GLU A 63 5.71 -13.55 10.86
N LYS A 64 6.35 -12.63 10.12
CA LYS A 64 7.39 -11.75 10.66
C LYS A 64 6.83 -10.46 11.22
N SER A 65 6.05 -9.72 10.45
CA SER A 65 5.32 -8.53 10.91
C SER A 65 4.26 -8.09 9.90
N SER A 66 3.21 -7.42 10.39
CA SER A 66 2.18 -6.80 9.53
C SER A 66 2.77 -5.77 8.55
N GLU A 67 3.82 -5.06 8.96
CA GLU A 67 4.55 -4.11 8.12
C GLU A 67 5.17 -4.80 6.89
N MET A 68 5.84 -5.94 7.12
CA MET A 68 6.45 -6.72 6.04
C MET A 68 5.40 -7.35 5.13
N ALA A 69 4.27 -7.81 5.67
CA ALA A 69 3.14 -8.27 4.86
C ALA A 69 2.63 -7.15 3.93
N GLU A 70 2.49 -5.93 4.46
CA GLU A 70 2.08 -4.76 3.68
C GLU A 70 3.09 -4.39 2.59
N PHE A 71 4.39 -4.54 2.87
CA PHE A 71 5.45 -4.39 1.88
C PHE A 71 5.26 -5.34 0.70
N GLY A 72 5.03 -6.63 0.98
CA GLY A 72 4.65 -7.61 -0.04
C GLY A 72 3.46 -7.10 -0.84
N LEU A 73 2.32 -6.90 -0.20
CA LEU A 73 1.08 -6.51 -0.88
C LEU A 73 1.16 -5.24 -1.75
N LYS A 74 2.07 -4.29 -1.43
CA LYS A 74 2.20 -3.02 -2.17
C LYS A 74 3.32 -3.00 -3.19
N VAL A 75 4.44 -3.70 -2.95
CA VAL A 75 5.65 -3.59 -3.79
C VAL A 75 5.86 -4.83 -4.63
N LEU A 76 5.78 -6.03 -4.04
CA LEU A 76 6.16 -7.31 -4.66
C LEU A 76 5.01 -8.33 -4.60
N ASN A 77 4.70 -9.01 -5.70
CA ASN A 77 3.74 -10.10 -5.69
C ASN A 77 4.27 -11.32 -4.91
N ASP A 78 3.44 -12.35 -4.80
CA ASP A 78 3.77 -13.56 -4.02
C ASP A 78 4.86 -14.44 -4.67
N ASP A 79 5.25 -14.13 -5.91
CA ASP A 79 6.45 -14.66 -6.59
C ASP A 79 7.69 -13.79 -6.37
N MET A 80 7.58 -12.82 -5.46
CA MET A 80 8.57 -11.81 -5.12
C MET A 80 8.84 -10.79 -6.25
N ASN A 81 8.06 -10.76 -7.33
CA ASN A 81 8.28 -9.84 -8.45
C ASN A 81 7.58 -8.50 -8.20
N VAL A 82 8.19 -7.37 -8.59
CA VAL A 82 7.52 -6.07 -8.52
C VAL A 82 6.21 -6.08 -9.30
N TYR A 83 5.17 -5.48 -8.71
CA TYR A 83 3.94 -5.23 -9.45
C TYR A 83 4.17 -4.32 -10.66
N PRO A 84 3.64 -4.67 -11.85
CA PRO A 84 3.78 -3.85 -13.06
C PRO A 84 3.33 -2.40 -12.87
N LYS A 85 2.30 -2.14 -12.05
CA LYS A 85 1.84 -0.78 -11.74
C LYS A 85 2.92 0.11 -11.11
N ASN A 86 3.92 -0.45 -10.44
CA ASN A 86 5.00 0.31 -9.83
C ASN A 86 6.13 0.65 -10.83
N VAL A 87 6.08 0.10 -12.05
CA VAL A 87 7.13 0.21 -13.07
C VAL A 87 6.60 0.83 -14.37
N GLU A 88 5.46 0.37 -14.84
CA GLU A 88 4.93 0.70 -16.18
C GLU A 88 3.91 1.84 -16.14
N ASP A 89 3.00 1.82 -15.16
CA ASP A 89 1.86 2.74 -15.08
C ASP A 89 2.29 4.21 -15.00
N ASP A 90 1.66 5.07 -15.80
CA ASP A 90 2.06 6.46 -15.93
C ASP A 90 1.94 7.29 -14.65
N TYR A 91 1.04 6.90 -13.76
CA TYR A 91 0.86 7.58 -12.48
C TYR A 91 1.53 6.79 -11.34
N GLN A 92 1.22 5.50 -11.23
CA GLN A 92 1.60 4.66 -10.09
C GLN A 92 3.10 4.35 -10.02
N LYS A 93 3.85 4.45 -11.14
CA LYS A 93 5.33 4.33 -11.13
C LYS A 93 6.04 5.50 -10.46
N GLY A 94 5.31 6.56 -10.08
CA GLY A 94 5.84 7.71 -9.34
C GLY A 94 6.96 8.39 -10.12
N THR A 95 8.19 8.34 -9.62
CA THR A 95 9.35 8.96 -10.28
C THR A 95 9.89 8.15 -11.47
N GLY A 96 9.44 6.90 -11.65
CA GLY A 96 9.89 6.02 -12.73
C GLY A 96 11.37 5.64 -12.65
N ARG A 97 11.98 5.74 -11.45
CA ARG A 97 13.41 5.43 -11.23
C ARG A 97 13.68 3.98 -10.87
N TRP A 98 12.62 3.21 -10.71
CA TRP A 98 12.64 1.79 -10.38
C TRP A 98 11.95 1.02 -11.50
N GLY A 99 12.49 -0.13 -11.85
CA GLY A 99 12.02 -1.01 -12.89
C GLY A 99 12.05 -2.48 -12.48
N TYR A 100 12.09 -3.34 -13.49
CA TYR A 100 12.07 -4.80 -13.28
C TYR A 100 13.36 -5.36 -12.68
N GLU A 101 14.42 -4.55 -12.53
CA GLU A 101 15.62 -4.93 -11.77
C GLU A 101 15.29 -5.33 -10.32
N MET A 102 14.18 -4.83 -9.76
CA MET A 102 13.69 -5.23 -8.44
C MET A 102 13.28 -6.71 -8.34
N ASN A 103 13.16 -7.43 -9.45
CA ASN A 103 12.88 -8.87 -9.48
C ASN A 103 14.14 -9.72 -9.22
N GLU A 104 15.32 -9.10 -9.25
CA GLU A 104 16.61 -9.76 -9.14
C GLU A 104 17.19 -9.63 -7.72
N GLY A 105 18.30 -10.32 -7.49
CA GLY A 105 19.07 -10.24 -6.24
C GLY A 105 18.31 -10.69 -4.99
N ASN A 106 18.85 -10.36 -3.83
CA ASN A 106 18.17 -10.55 -2.56
C ASN A 106 17.32 -9.33 -2.23
N ILE A 107 16.24 -9.55 -1.48
CA ILE A 107 15.43 -8.48 -0.92
C ILE A 107 15.99 -8.19 0.47
N LEU A 108 16.47 -6.97 0.68
CA LEU A 108 16.88 -6.51 2.00
C LEU A 108 15.80 -5.60 2.55
N TYR A 109 15.38 -5.76 3.80
CA TYR A 109 14.33 -4.94 4.40
C TYR A 109 14.79 -4.36 5.73
N VAL A 110 14.94 -3.04 5.82
CA VAL A 110 15.22 -2.34 7.09
C VAL A 110 13.91 -2.25 7.87
N HIS A 111 13.83 -3.03 8.94
CA HIS A 111 12.62 -3.21 9.75
C HIS A 111 12.55 -2.22 10.91
N GLU A 112 13.66 -2.06 11.64
CA GLU A 112 13.70 -1.13 12.77
C GLU A 112 15.00 -0.33 12.74
N LEU A 113 14.90 0.98 12.96
CA LEU A 113 16.05 1.86 13.18
C LEU A 113 15.77 2.72 14.41
N GLU A 114 16.58 2.53 15.44
CA GLU A 114 16.42 3.22 16.71
C GLU A 114 17.70 3.96 17.07
N VAL A 115 17.56 5.21 17.50
CA VAL A 115 18.62 6.01 18.11
C VAL A 115 18.16 6.39 19.51
N ALA A 116 19.04 6.30 20.51
CA ALA A 116 18.70 6.74 21.84
C ALA A 116 18.42 8.25 21.83
N LYS A 117 17.43 8.69 22.61
CA LYS A 117 16.85 10.04 22.50
C LYS A 117 17.89 11.16 22.67
N GLU A 118 18.84 10.96 23.58
CA GLU A 118 19.97 11.84 23.87
C GLU A 118 21.00 11.96 22.72
N PHE A 119 20.99 11.02 21.77
CA PHE A 119 21.89 10.99 20.62
C PHE A 119 21.18 11.26 19.29
N GLU A 120 19.89 11.62 19.31
CA GLU A 120 19.19 12.05 18.12
C GLU A 120 19.83 13.30 17.49
N ASN A 121 19.73 13.42 16.16
CA ASN A 121 20.31 14.50 15.37
C ASN A 121 21.85 14.58 15.39
N GLN A 122 22.55 13.57 15.94
CA GLN A 122 24.02 13.50 15.94
C GLN A 122 24.59 12.66 14.78
N GLY A 123 23.75 12.21 13.85
CA GLY A 123 24.17 11.44 12.67
C GLY A 123 24.21 9.92 12.85
N ILE A 124 23.88 9.40 14.03
CA ILE A 124 23.90 7.95 14.33
C ILE A 124 23.01 7.12 13.40
N ALA A 125 21.81 7.60 13.09
CA ALA A 125 20.91 6.93 12.14
C ALA A 125 21.55 6.79 10.74
N THR A 126 22.20 7.85 10.24
CA THR A 126 22.89 7.83 8.96
C THR A 126 24.10 6.90 9.00
N LEU A 127 24.88 6.92 10.08
CA LEU A 127 26.03 6.03 10.27
C LEU A 127 25.61 4.54 10.24
N LEU A 128 24.52 4.18 10.94
CA LEU A 128 23.98 2.81 10.93
C LEU A 128 23.50 2.39 9.54
N LEU A 129 22.79 3.27 8.83
CA LEU A 129 22.34 3.00 7.47
C LEU A 129 23.52 2.84 6.50
N GLU A 130 24.53 3.72 6.56
CA GLU A 130 25.72 3.62 5.71
C GLU A 130 26.50 2.33 5.98
N ALA A 131 26.70 1.97 7.25
CA ALA A 131 27.35 0.72 7.64
C ALA A 131 26.57 -0.51 7.14
N PHE A 132 25.24 -0.48 7.21
CA PHE A 132 24.40 -1.55 6.65
C PHE A 132 24.57 -1.63 5.13
N LEU A 133 24.37 -0.49 4.44
CA LEU A 133 24.36 -0.36 2.98
C LEU A 133 25.71 -0.68 2.30
N THR A 134 26.81 -0.59 3.06
CA THR A 134 28.18 -0.90 2.59
C THR A 134 28.71 -2.22 3.15
N SER A 135 27.91 -2.95 3.93
CA SER A 135 28.32 -4.23 4.49
C SER A 135 28.50 -5.29 3.40
N ALA A 136 29.34 -6.29 3.67
CA ALA A 136 29.59 -7.42 2.77
C ALA A 136 28.34 -8.30 2.50
N HIS A 137 27.21 -8.03 3.16
CA HIS A 137 25.97 -8.78 3.00
C HIS A 137 25.08 -8.26 1.88
N ILE A 138 25.46 -7.14 1.27
CA ILE A 138 24.71 -6.44 0.24
C ILE A 138 25.52 -6.50 -1.06
N GLU A 139 24.92 -7.12 -2.07
CA GLU A 139 25.51 -7.22 -3.40
C GLU A 139 24.97 -6.11 -4.31
N LYS A 140 25.67 -5.83 -5.41
CA LYS A 140 25.29 -4.77 -6.34
C LYS A 140 23.88 -4.96 -6.94
N VAL A 141 23.45 -6.22 -7.09
CA VAL A 141 22.15 -6.61 -7.64
C VAL A 141 21.02 -6.60 -6.60
N ASP A 142 21.35 -6.52 -5.31
CA ASP A 142 20.34 -6.49 -4.25
C ASP A 142 19.60 -5.15 -4.23
N VAL A 143 18.40 -5.14 -3.66
CA VAL A 143 17.65 -3.91 -3.37
C VAL A 143 17.29 -3.89 -1.89
N ALA A 144 17.60 -2.77 -1.23
CA ALA A 144 17.20 -2.52 0.15
C ALA A 144 15.92 -1.69 0.21
N TYR A 145 14.95 -2.16 0.98
CA TYR A 145 13.65 -1.55 1.17
C TYR A 145 13.47 -1.08 2.60
N CYS A 146 12.59 -0.11 2.81
CA CYS A 146 12.10 0.26 4.13
C CYS A 146 10.74 0.95 4.04
N TRP A 147 10.01 0.96 5.14
CA TRP A 147 8.92 1.90 5.36
C TRP A 147 9.39 3.00 6.32
N PRO A 148 9.67 4.24 5.84
CA PRO A 148 10.18 5.32 6.69
C PRO A 148 9.06 5.91 7.57
N THR A 149 8.57 5.14 8.55
CA THR A 149 7.47 5.49 9.45
C THR A 149 7.96 5.58 10.91
N PRO A 150 7.56 6.61 11.68
CA PRO A 150 7.83 6.67 13.12
C PRO A 150 7.14 5.53 13.88
N THR A 151 7.91 4.74 14.63
CA THR A 151 7.37 3.62 15.45
C THR A 151 7.01 4.03 16.88
N ARG A 152 7.47 5.20 17.34
CA ARG A 152 7.32 5.67 18.73
C ARG A 152 6.24 6.73 18.93
N ALA A 153 5.58 7.16 17.87
CA ALA A 153 4.53 8.15 17.95
C ALA A 153 3.32 7.60 18.73
N ARG A 154 2.80 8.39 19.67
CA ARG A 154 1.69 8.01 20.55
C ARG A 154 0.34 8.50 20.07
N SER A 155 0.33 9.33 19.02
CA SER A 155 -0.86 9.90 18.41
C SER A 155 -0.66 10.10 16.91
N THR A 156 -1.76 10.20 16.16
CA THR A 156 -1.74 10.53 14.73
C THR A 156 -1.04 11.86 14.46
N ALA A 157 -1.26 12.87 15.30
CA ALA A 157 -0.64 14.18 15.16
C ALA A 157 0.88 14.15 15.38
N GLU A 158 1.34 13.42 16.39
CA GLU A 158 2.77 13.19 16.63
C GLU A 158 3.40 12.42 15.47
N HIS A 159 2.70 11.39 14.97
CA HIS A 159 3.17 10.60 13.83
C HIS A 159 3.32 11.47 12.58
N GLN A 160 2.29 12.26 12.24
CA GLN A 160 2.31 13.18 11.11
C GLN A 160 3.44 14.22 11.21
N ALA A 161 3.73 14.72 12.43
CA ALA A 161 4.83 15.66 12.65
C ALA A 161 6.22 15.02 12.47
N GLU A 162 6.36 13.72 12.77
CA GLU A 162 7.63 12.99 12.73
C GLU A 162 7.95 12.38 11.35
N VAL A 163 6.93 12.07 10.53
CA VAL A 163 7.12 11.49 9.18
C VAL A 163 8.11 12.27 8.31
N PRO A 164 8.04 13.61 8.19
CA PRO A 164 9.01 14.38 7.39
C PRO A 164 10.46 14.24 7.89
N ARG A 165 10.65 14.10 9.21
CA ARG A 165 11.98 13.94 9.80
C ARG A 165 12.56 12.57 9.47
N VAL A 166 11.79 11.50 9.68
CA VAL A 166 12.20 10.12 9.35
C VAL A 166 12.46 9.98 7.85
N THR A 167 11.54 10.47 7.01
CA THR A 167 11.69 10.48 5.54
C THR A 167 12.98 11.15 5.09
N ARG A 168 13.35 12.27 5.71
CA ARG A 168 14.59 13.01 5.40
C ARG A 168 15.85 12.19 5.69
N VAL A 169 15.86 11.43 6.79
CA VAL A 169 17.00 10.57 7.16
C VAL A 169 17.24 9.53 6.07
N PHE A 170 16.21 8.79 5.67
CA PHE A 170 16.34 7.78 4.62
C PHE A 170 16.69 8.38 3.26
N ARG A 171 16.07 9.50 2.87
CA ARG A 171 16.44 10.19 1.62
C ARG A 171 17.89 10.66 1.61
N LYS A 172 18.40 11.16 2.74
CA LYS A 172 19.82 11.55 2.87
C LYS A 172 20.75 10.34 2.70
N ALA A 173 20.35 9.17 3.19
CA ALA A 173 21.07 7.91 2.97
C ALA A 173 20.94 7.35 1.54
N GLY A 174 20.20 8.03 0.65
CA GLY A 174 20.08 7.66 -0.77
C GLY A 174 18.85 6.84 -1.12
N PHE A 175 17.97 6.53 -0.16
CA PHE A 175 16.71 5.85 -0.43
C PHE A 175 15.76 6.75 -1.23
N ARG A 176 14.99 6.18 -2.16
CA ARG A 176 13.97 6.87 -2.94
C ARG A 176 12.68 6.07 -2.99
N ARG A 177 11.55 6.74 -3.12
CA ARG A 177 10.24 6.09 -3.14
C ARG A 177 10.10 5.09 -4.29
N VAL A 178 9.51 3.93 -4.01
CA VAL A 178 9.14 2.92 -5.03
C VAL A 178 7.71 3.18 -5.47
N GLY A 179 7.53 3.58 -6.72
CA GLY A 179 6.22 3.97 -7.24
C GLY A 179 5.56 5.08 -6.42
N ARG A 180 4.24 5.00 -6.29
CA ARG A 180 3.43 5.79 -5.35
C ARG A 180 3.10 5.00 -4.07
N THR A 181 4.05 4.21 -3.58
CA THR A 181 3.88 3.42 -2.34
C THR A 181 4.48 4.17 -1.14
N PRO A 182 4.15 3.79 0.11
CA PRO A 182 4.83 4.34 1.28
C PRO A 182 6.28 3.85 1.41
N PHE A 183 6.68 2.83 0.66
CA PHE A 183 7.99 2.18 0.77
C PHE A 183 9.05 2.89 -0.07
N PHE A 184 10.26 2.89 0.47
CA PHE A 184 11.45 3.33 -0.23
C PHE A 184 12.30 2.14 -0.64
N GLY A 185 13.10 2.34 -1.69
CA GLY A 185 14.13 1.44 -2.17
C GLY A 185 15.50 2.12 -2.15
N PHE A 186 16.56 1.33 -2.12
CA PHE A 186 17.94 1.74 -2.29
C PHE A 186 18.66 0.71 -3.16
N SER A 187 19.33 1.19 -4.21
CA SER A 187 20.22 0.36 -5.03
C SER A 187 21.67 0.63 -4.61
N PRO A 188 22.46 -0.43 -4.33
CA PRO A 188 23.89 -0.31 -4.08
C PRO A 188 24.67 0.18 -5.31
N ASP A 189 24.14 -0.01 -6.53
CA ASP A 189 24.76 0.52 -7.74
C ASP A 189 24.74 2.06 -7.76
N PRO A 190 25.90 2.74 -7.68
CA PRO A 190 25.95 4.20 -7.73
C PRO A 190 25.44 4.78 -9.07
N ALA A 191 25.43 3.98 -10.14
CA ALA A 191 24.91 4.41 -11.45
C ALA A 191 23.38 4.27 -11.57
N HIS A 192 22.70 3.68 -10.59
CA HIS A 192 21.27 3.45 -10.66
C HIS A 192 20.48 4.77 -10.76
N PRO A 193 19.42 4.86 -11.59
CA PRO A 193 18.65 6.11 -11.77
C PRO A 193 18.11 6.72 -10.47
N SER A 194 17.76 5.90 -9.48
CA SER A 194 17.31 6.39 -8.17
C SER A 194 18.42 7.11 -7.38
N ARG A 195 19.70 6.74 -7.58
CA ARG A 195 20.85 7.39 -6.95
C ARG A 195 21.16 8.77 -7.54
N LEU A 196 20.76 8.99 -8.78
CA LEU A 196 20.91 10.27 -9.49
C LEU A 196 19.77 11.26 -9.17
N LEU A 197 18.68 10.80 -8.57
CA LEU A 197 17.55 11.63 -8.19
C LEU A 197 17.88 12.39 -6.89
N ALA A 198 17.83 13.72 -6.91
CA ALA A 198 17.98 14.51 -5.69
C ALA A 198 16.82 14.28 -4.72
N ALA A 199 17.09 14.31 -3.40
CA ALA A 199 16.10 14.03 -2.37
C ALA A 199 14.84 14.92 -2.43
N TRP A 200 14.98 16.19 -2.83
CA TRP A 200 13.87 17.13 -2.97
C TRP A 200 13.04 16.94 -4.24
N ARG A 201 13.57 16.18 -5.23
CA ARG A 201 12.84 15.77 -6.44
C ARG A 201 12.16 14.42 -6.29
N ASP A 202 12.36 13.74 -5.16
CA ASP A 202 11.65 12.52 -4.85
C ASP A 202 10.18 12.80 -4.57
N LEU A 203 9.33 11.81 -4.82
CA LEU A 203 7.89 11.99 -4.66
C LEU A 203 7.53 12.05 -3.18
N ASP A 204 6.81 13.10 -2.78
CA ASP A 204 6.11 13.16 -1.50
C ASP A 204 4.70 12.61 -1.65
N ILE A 205 4.33 11.74 -0.71
CA ILE A 205 2.97 11.23 -0.54
C ILE A 205 2.54 11.67 0.84
N ASP A 206 1.34 12.24 0.91
CA ASP A 206 0.70 12.58 2.17
C ASP A 206 -0.22 11.42 2.60
N PRO A 207 0.22 10.52 3.50
CA PRO A 207 -0.64 9.44 4.00
C PRO A 207 -1.77 9.98 4.90
N TYR A 208 -1.75 11.28 5.25
CA TYR A 208 -2.75 11.96 6.09
C TYR A 208 -3.63 12.93 5.31
N LYS A 209 -3.57 12.89 3.97
CA LYS A 209 -4.42 13.71 3.11
C LYS A 209 -5.90 13.58 3.49
N PHE A 210 -6.29 12.38 3.92
CA PHE A 210 -7.58 12.08 4.51
C PHE A 210 -7.34 11.45 5.90
N PRO A 211 -8.16 11.79 6.90
CA PRO A 211 -8.04 11.20 8.24
C PRO A 211 -8.39 9.71 8.15
N ALA A 212 -7.54 8.84 8.67
CA ALA A 212 -7.86 7.41 8.73
C ALA A 212 -9.16 7.19 9.51
N ARG A 213 -10.07 6.36 8.99
CA ARG A 213 -11.25 5.93 9.73
C ARG A 213 -10.82 5.18 10.99
N SER A 214 -11.44 5.49 12.12
CA SER A 214 -11.18 4.79 13.37
C SER A 214 -11.72 3.36 13.29
N ASP A 215 -10.90 2.38 13.68
CA ASP A 215 -11.36 0.99 13.87
C ASP A 215 -12.40 0.87 15.00
N ASN A 216 -12.46 1.86 15.90
CA ASN A 216 -13.37 1.94 17.04
C ASN A 216 -14.45 3.01 16.84
N MET A 217 -15.00 3.10 15.63
CA MET A 217 -16.09 4.03 15.33
C MET A 217 -17.33 3.76 16.20
N THR A 218 -17.87 4.81 16.81
CA THR A 218 -19.10 4.74 17.59
C THR A 218 -20.33 4.57 16.68
N ASN A 219 -21.41 4.01 17.23
CA ASN A 219 -22.68 3.91 16.48
C ASN A 219 -23.23 5.26 16.02
N ALA A 220 -22.95 6.34 16.76
CA ALA A 220 -23.37 7.69 16.39
C ALA A 220 -22.60 8.19 15.17
N GLU A 221 -21.27 7.99 15.15
CA GLU A 221 -20.42 8.34 14.00
C GLU A 221 -20.80 7.53 12.76
N ALA A 222 -21.02 6.22 12.90
CA ALA A 222 -21.44 5.37 11.80
C ALA A 222 -22.79 5.83 11.21
N ARG A 223 -23.77 6.16 12.05
CA ARG A 223 -25.06 6.71 11.59
C ARG A 223 -24.91 8.06 10.90
N SER A 224 -24.03 8.91 11.40
CA SER A 224 -23.71 10.20 10.79
C SER A 224 -23.16 10.01 9.37
N LEU A 225 -22.21 9.09 9.20
CA LEU A 225 -21.68 8.74 7.87
C LEU A 225 -22.75 8.15 6.95
N MET A 226 -23.62 7.26 7.46
CA MET A 226 -24.70 6.69 6.67
C MET A 226 -25.72 7.73 6.20
N GLN A 227 -25.95 8.78 6.99
CA GLN A 227 -26.82 9.90 6.62
C GLN A 227 -26.14 10.83 5.62
N ALA A 228 -24.85 11.10 5.79
CA ALA A 228 -24.10 12.00 4.91
C ALA A 228 -23.79 11.37 3.55
N PHE A 229 -23.51 10.06 3.51
CA PHE A 229 -23.03 9.33 2.32
C PHE A 229 -23.83 8.04 2.09
N PRO A 230 -25.15 8.13 1.86
CA PRO A 230 -26.04 6.97 1.86
C PRO A 230 -25.70 5.95 0.77
N ILE A 231 -25.30 6.39 -0.42
CA ILE A 231 -24.97 5.49 -1.55
C ILE A 231 -23.67 4.72 -1.25
N GLN A 232 -22.61 5.43 -0.83
CA GLN A 232 -21.32 4.85 -0.51
C GLN A 232 -21.43 3.86 0.64
N THR A 233 -22.07 4.27 1.74
CA THR A 233 -22.19 3.43 2.95
C THR A 233 -23.13 2.24 2.76
N ALA A 234 -24.05 2.28 1.79
CA ALA A 234 -24.82 1.10 1.40
C ALA A 234 -23.97 0.04 0.67
N MET A 235 -22.94 0.47 -0.09
CA MET A 235 -22.02 -0.42 -0.80
C MET A 235 -20.85 -0.89 0.07
N ASP A 236 -20.31 0.01 0.88
CA ASP A 236 -19.22 -0.25 1.83
C ASP A 236 -19.56 0.36 3.20
N PRO A 237 -20.34 -0.36 4.03
CA PRO A 237 -20.72 0.13 5.34
C PRO A 237 -19.51 0.41 6.24
N PRO A 238 -19.50 1.48 7.05
CA PRO A 238 -18.33 1.89 7.85
C PRO A 238 -18.04 0.96 9.05
N PHE A 239 -18.59 -0.26 9.06
CA PHE A 239 -18.45 -1.22 10.16
C PHE A 239 -17.24 -2.13 9.96
N PRO A 240 -16.50 -2.45 11.04
CA PRO A 240 -15.41 -3.41 11.02
C PRO A 240 -15.85 -4.75 10.42
N PHE A 241 -14.94 -5.43 9.70
CA PHE A 241 -15.20 -6.76 9.16
C PHE A 241 -15.64 -7.76 10.24
N SER A 242 -15.13 -7.63 11.47
CA SER A 242 -15.56 -8.43 12.61
C SER A 242 -17.06 -8.30 12.88
N TRP A 243 -17.64 -7.11 12.76
CA TRP A 243 -19.09 -6.90 12.93
C TRP A 243 -19.90 -7.49 11.77
N ARG A 244 -19.31 -7.58 10.58
CA ARG A 244 -19.93 -8.25 9.42
C ARG A 244 -19.86 -9.78 9.54
N ALA A 245 -18.82 -10.31 10.20
CA ALA A 245 -18.52 -11.74 10.27
C ALA A 245 -19.09 -12.43 11.53
N THR A 246 -19.29 -11.72 12.64
CA THR A 246 -19.85 -12.30 13.87
C THR A 246 -21.25 -11.76 14.13
N ALA A 247 -22.20 -12.66 14.44
CA ALA A 247 -23.59 -12.35 14.85
C ALA A 247 -23.70 -11.58 16.20
N THR A 248 -22.64 -10.88 16.59
CA THR A 248 -22.50 -10.07 17.80
C THR A 248 -22.73 -8.57 17.54
N ALA A 249 -22.98 -8.17 16.29
CA ALA A 249 -23.50 -6.83 16.01
C ALA A 249 -24.80 -6.62 16.81
N PRO A 250 -25.01 -5.45 17.44
CA PRO A 250 -26.29 -5.13 18.08
C PRO A 250 -27.46 -5.40 17.13
N GLU A 251 -28.57 -5.96 17.62
CA GLU A 251 -29.70 -6.43 16.78
C GLU A 251 -30.21 -5.38 15.77
N HIS A 252 -30.17 -4.09 16.13
CA HIS A 252 -30.54 -2.97 15.26
C HIS A 252 -29.48 -2.59 14.19
N LEU A 253 -28.29 -3.19 14.26
CA LEU A 253 -27.18 -3.11 13.29
C LEU A 253 -26.98 -4.42 12.53
N GLN A 254 -27.66 -5.50 12.92
CA GLN A 254 -27.82 -6.72 12.12
C GLN A 254 -28.75 -6.51 10.92
N ASN A 255 -29.09 -5.26 10.58
CA ASN A 255 -29.84 -4.92 9.39
C ASN A 255 -29.17 -5.61 8.20
N LYS A 256 -29.98 -6.41 7.50
CA LYS A 256 -29.64 -7.05 6.23
C LYS A 256 -28.88 -6.04 5.37
N LEU A 257 -27.65 -6.38 4.98
CA LEU A 257 -26.91 -5.58 4.02
C LEU A 257 -27.82 -5.30 2.82
N PRO A 258 -27.91 -4.04 2.36
CA PRO A 258 -28.77 -3.70 1.24
C PRO A 258 -28.51 -4.63 0.06
N THR A 259 -29.57 -5.13 -0.57
CA THR A 259 -29.41 -5.90 -1.80
C THR A 259 -28.93 -4.98 -2.92
N THR A 260 -28.40 -5.57 -3.99
CA THR A 260 -27.92 -4.77 -5.13
C THR A 260 -29.06 -3.94 -5.73
N GLU A 261 -30.28 -4.47 -5.76
CA GLU A 261 -31.50 -3.80 -6.22
C GLU A 261 -31.89 -2.63 -5.31
N GLU A 262 -31.76 -2.79 -3.99
CA GLU A 262 -32.02 -1.72 -3.02
C GLU A 262 -31.01 -0.57 -3.18
N ILE A 263 -29.74 -0.89 -3.46
CA ILE A 263 -28.70 0.13 -3.74
C ILE A 263 -28.98 0.84 -5.07
N VAL A 264 -29.38 0.12 -6.11
CA VAL A 264 -29.77 0.74 -7.40
C VAL A 264 -30.98 1.66 -7.21
N ALA A 265 -32.00 1.22 -6.46
CA ALA A 265 -33.14 2.04 -6.12
C ALA A 265 -32.74 3.31 -5.34
N LEU A 266 -31.76 3.19 -4.44
CA LEU A 266 -31.19 4.33 -3.70
C LEU A 266 -30.49 5.33 -4.64
N VAL A 267 -29.74 4.86 -5.64
CA VAL A 267 -29.12 5.74 -6.67
C VAL A 267 -30.19 6.51 -7.43
N HIS A 268 -31.25 5.83 -7.89
CA HIS A 268 -32.35 6.48 -8.60
C HIS A 268 -33.08 7.50 -7.73
N ALA A 269 -33.36 7.14 -6.46
CA ALA A 269 -34.01 8.03 -5.51
C ALA A 269 -33.15 9.26 -5.20
N ALA A 270 -31.84 9.08 -4.99
CA ALA A 270 -30.91 10.16 -4.76
C ALA A 270 -30.86 11.13 -5.95
N HIS A 271 -30.75 10.63 -7.19
CA HIS A 271 -30.81 11.47 -8.38
C HIS A 271 -32.12 12.24 -8.49
N ALA A 272 -33.25 11.59 -8.20
CA ALA A 272 -34.56 12.23 -8.26
C ALA A 272 -34.74 13.33 -7.20
N SER A 273 -34.16 13.16 -6.01
CA SER A 273 -34.23 14.18 -4.95
C SER A 273 -33.20 15.30 -5.11
N ASP A 274 -31.95 14.94 -5.39
CA ASP A 274 -30.81 15.84 -5.52
C ASP A 274 -29.69 15.16 -6.33
N PRO A 275 -29.56 15.47 -7.64
CA PRO A 275 -28.53 14.93 -8.50
C PRO A 275 -27.10 15.11 -7.97
N ALA A 276 -26.84 16.14 -7.15
CA ALA A 276 -25.51 16.38 -6.59
C ALA A 276 -25.03 15.22 -5.70
N LEU A 277 -25.95 14.48 -5.07
CA LEU A 277 -25.65 13.33 -4.22
C LEU A 277 -24.88 12.22 -4.94
N LEU A 278 -25.00 12.12 -6.27
CA LEU A 278 -24.25 11.13 -7.07
C LEU A 278 -22.77 11.47 -7.22
N HIS A 279 -22.37 12.70 -6.90
CA HIS A 279 -21.02 13.24 -7.08
C HIS A 279 -20.31 13.57 -5.75
N ILE A 280 -21.04 13.52 -4.62
CA ILE A 280 -20.48 13.80 -3.30
C ILE A 280 -19.42 12.76 -2.96
N ARG A 281 -18.29 13.20 -2.43
CA ARG A 281 -17.25 12.34 -1.91
C ARG A 281 -17.45 12.09 -0.43
N ASP A 282 -17.16 10.86 0.01
CA ASP A 282 -17.19 10.53 1.42
C ASP A 282 -16.03 11.20 2.20
N ASP A 283 -15.94 10.91 3.51
CA ASP A 283 -14.88 11.40 4.40
C ASP A 283 -13.46 10.98 4.00
N GLN A 284 -13.34 10.04 3.04
CA GLN A 284 -12.08 9.55 2.47
C GLN A 284 -11.87 10.02 1.02
N GLY A 285 -12.74 10.91 0.52
CA GLY A 285 -12.67 11.44 -0.83
C GLY A 285 -13.23 10.50 -1.90
N PHE A 286 -13.88 9.39 -1.55
CA PHE A 286 -14.39 8.43 -2.53
C PHE A 286 -15.76 8.85 -3.07
N PRO A 287 -15.91 9.08 -4.39
CA PRO A 287 -17.21 9.27 -5.02
C PRO A 287 -17.98 7.94 -5.12
N PRO A 288 -19.32 7.94 -5.29
CA PRO A 288 -20.12 6.73 -5.43
C PRO A 288 -19.61 5.79 -6.53
N ILE A 289 -19.18 6.33 -7.68
CA ILE A 289 -18.66 5.52 -8.79
C ILE A 289 -17.39 4.75 -8.41
N TYR A 290 -16.52 5.35 -7.58
CA TYR A 290 -15.31 4.69 -7.08
C TYR A 290 -15.68 3.52 -6.17
N VAL A 291 -16.58 3.73 -5.20
CA VAL A 291 -16.98 2.70 -4.24
C VAL A 291 -17.71 1.54 -4.94
N ALA A 292 -18.54 1.84 -5.93
CA ALA A 292 -19.21 0.83 -6.77
C ALA A 292 -18.21 -0.02 -7.55
N ALA A 293 -17.19 0.61 -8.14
CA ALA A 293 -16.12 -0.06 -8.89
C ALA A 293 -15.23 -0.93 -7.99
N ALA A 294 -14.81 -0.40 -6.83
CA ALA A 294 -13.97 -1.10 -5.86
C ALA A 294 -14.64 -2.35 -5.26
N ASN A 295 -15.97 -2.36 -5.22
CA ASN A 295 -16.78 -3.47 -4.72
C ASN A 295 -17.42 -4.32 -5.83
N ASN A 296 -17.02 -4.11 -7.09
CA ASN A 296 -17.51 -4.83 -8.27
C ASN A 296 -19.06 -4.89 -8.38
N ARG A 297 -19.73 -3.76 -8.17
CA ARG A 297 -21.21 -3.67 -8.18
C ARG A 297 -21.73 -3.28 -9.56
N LEU A 298 -21.71 -4.21 -10.53
CA LEU A 298 -22.08 -3.94 -11.93
C LEU A 298 -23.42 -3.18 -12.10
N PRO A 299 -24.54 -3.60 -11.50
CA PRO A 299 -25.81 -2.87 -11.68
C PRO A 299 -25.76 -1.43 -11.14
N VAL A 300 -25.01 -1.20 -10.06
CA VAL A 300 -24.84 0.13 -9.46
C VAL A 300 -23.95 1.02 -10.33
N VAL A 301 -22.84 0.48 -10.85
CA VAL A 301 -21.99 1.17 -11.83
C VAL A 301 -22.82 1.58 -13.06
N SER A 302 -23.63 0.65 -13.59
CA SER A 302 -24.53 0.94 -14.72
C SER A 302 -25.53 2.05 -14.39
N ALA A 303 -26.16 2.01 -13.22
CA ALA A 303 -27.12 3.04 -12.81
C ALA A 303 -26.45 4.42 -12.67
N LEU A 304 -25.28 4.50 -12.01
CA LEU A 304 -24.53 5.75 -11.86
C LEU A 304 -24.13 6.33 -13.22
N LEU A 305 -23.54 5.52 -14.10
CA LEU A 305 -23.12 5.98 -15.44
C LEU A 305 -24.30 6.45 -16.30
N SER A 306 -25.51 5.89 -16.11
CA SER A 306 -26.72 6.35 -16.82
C SER A 306 -27.13 7.79 -16.47
N TYR A 307 -26.63 8.33 -15.35
CA TYR A 307 -26.87 9.71 -14.90
C TYR A 307 -25.72 10.67 -15.24
N GLY A 308 -24.77 10.25 -16.10
CA GLY A 308 -23.78 11.17 -16.66
C GLY A 308 -22.59 11.49 -15.76
N ILE A 309 -22.11 10.52 -14.97
CA ILE A 309 -20.81 10.63 -14.29
C ILE A 309 -19.71 10.95 -15.32
N SER A 310 -18.93 12.00 -15.06
CA SER A 310 -17.93 12.49 -16.01
C SER A 310 -16.68 11.63 -16.05
N ALA A 311 -15.95 11.67 -17.17
CA ALA A 311 -14.64 11.05 -17.28
C ALA A 311 -13.64 11.57 -16.22
N GLU A 312 -13.71 12.86 -15.89
CA GLU A 312 -12.87 13.47 -14.85
C GLU A 312 -13.12 12.85 -13.48
N GLU A 313 -14.38 12.59 -13.12
CA GLU A 313 -14.72 11.95 -11.85
C GLU A 313 -14.25 10.48 -11.81
N ILE A 314 -14.44 9.74 -12.90
CA ILE A 314 -13.97 8.34 -13.03
C ILE A 314 -12.45 8.26 -12.90
N LEU A 315 -11.72 9.24 -13.46
CA LEU A 315 -10.27 9.32 -13.49
C LEU A 315 -9.67 10.07 -12.29
N SER A 316 -10.50 10.61 -11.41
CA SER A 316 -10.03 11.37 -10.24
C SER A 316 -9.33 10.46 -9.23
N ARG A 317 -8.16 10.90 -8.76
CA ARG A 317 -7.37 10.22 -7.72
C ARG A 317 -7.38 10.95 -6.38
N ASP A 318 -8.26 11.93 -6.25
CA ASP A 318 -8.32 12.79 -5.08
C ASP A 318 -9.10 12.13 -3.92
N ASN A 319 -8.52 11.04 -3.40
CA ASN A 319 -9.05 10.24 -2.32
C ASN A 319 -7.91 9.58 -1.51
N ALA A 320 -8.26 8.94 -0.40
CA ALA A 320 -7.32 8.33 0.54
C ALA A 320 -6.48 7.21 -0.07
N ALA A 321 -6.96 6.56 -1.13
CA ALA A 321 -6.24 5.49 -1.81
C ALA A 321 -5.34 5.99 -2.95
N ASP A 322 -5.41 7.28 -3.29
CA ASP A 322 -4.71 7.90 -4.41
C ASP A 322 -4.91 7.13 -5.73
N ARG A 323 -6.16 6.68 -5.94
CA ARG A 323 -6.57 5.80 -7.05
C ARG A 323 -7.86 6.30 -7.69
N ASN A 324 -8.00 6.06 -8.99
CA ASN A 324 -9.25 6.32 -9.67
C ASN A 324 -10.16 5.07 -9.69
N ALA A 325 -11.38 5.20 -10.20
CA ALA A 325 -12.37 4.11 -10.16
C ALA A 325 -11.89 2.88 -10.96
N ILE A 326 -11.22 3.08 -12.10
CA ILE A 326 -10.65 2.01 -12.93
C ILE A 326 -9.52 1.29 -12.20
N GLU A 327 -8.65 2.03 -11.50
CA GLU A 327 -7.55 1.48 -10.71
C GLU A 327 -8.05 0.71 -9.49
N ALA A 328 -9.07 1.22 -8.80
CA ALA A 328 -9.71 0.53 -7.67
C ALA A 328 -10.37 -0.79 -8.11
N TYR A 329 -11.06 -0.77 -9.25
CA TYR A 329 -11.56 -1.99 -9.89
C TYR A 329 -10.45 -3.00 -10.19
N LYS A 330 -9.35 -2.59 -10.82
CA LYS A 330 -8.21 -3.48 -11.11
C LYS A 330 -7.59 -4.05 -9.84
N GLN A 331 -7.52 -3.24 -8.78
CA GLN A 331 -7.05 -3.72 -7.49
C GLN A 331 -7.98 -4.80 -6.93
N HIS A 332 -9.30 -4.60 -7.01
CA HIS A 332 -10.28 -5.60 -6.60
C HIS A 332 -10.09 -6.91 -7.37
N LEU A 333 -9.88 -6.86 -8.69
CA LEU A 333 -9.56 -8.03 -9.50
C LEU A 333 -8.33 -8.77 -8.95
N SER A 334 -7.22 -8.05 -8.79
CA SER A 334 -5.96 -8.63 -8.31
C SER A 334 -6.11 -9.26 -6.93
N GLN A 335 -6.78 -8.58 -5.99
CA GLN A 335 -6.98 -9.07 -4.63
C GLN A 335 -7.89 -10.30 -4.60
N ASN A 336 -8.98 -10.29 -5.37
CA ASN A 336 -9.88 -11.44 -5.47
C ASN A 336 -9.19 -12.63 -6.13
N GLY A 337 -8.41 -12.41 -7.19
CA GLY A 337 -7.60 -13.46 -7.83
C GLY A 337 -6.58 -14.07 -6.86
N GLN A 338 -5.85 -13.24 -6.11
CA GLN A 338 -4.89 -13.69 -5.09
C GLN A 338 -5.60 -14.47 -3.97
N MET A 339 -6.71 -13.95 -3.44
CA MET A 339 -7.49 -14.62 -2.39
C MET A 339 -8.03 -15.97 -2.86
N GLN A 340 -8.54 -16.04 -4.09
CA GLN A 340 -9.03 -17.29 -4.68
C GLN A 340 -7.90 -18.31 -4.86
N GLN A 341 -6.72 -17.89 -5.29
CA GLN A 341 -5.56 -18.80 -5.40
C GLN A 341 -5.09 -19.32 -4.04
N LEU A 342 -5.14 -18.49 -2.99
CA LEU A 342 -4.78 -18.91 -1.63
C LEU A 342 -5.81 -19.89 -1.05
N LEU A 343 -7.11 -19.62 -1.22
CA LEU A 343 -8.19 -20.45 -0.67
C LEU A 343 -8.42 -21.74 -1.46
N TRP A 344 -8.33 -21.67 -2.79
CA TRP A 344 -8.49 -22.80 -3.69
C TRP A 344 -7.16 -23.22 -4.28
N ARG A 345 -6.64 -24.38 -3.85
CA ARG A 345 -5.51 -25.08 -4.49
C ARG A 345 -5.81 -25.60 -5.92
N GLY A 346 -6.93 -25.16 -6.51
CA GLY A 346 -7.37 -25.53 -7.86
C GLY A 346 -6.91 -24.53 -8.91
N ARG A 347 -7.12 -24.86 -10.18
CA ARG A 347 -6.87 -23.93 -11.29
C ARG A 347 -7.90 -22.81 -11.24
N TRP A 348 -7.45 -21.59 -10.99
CA TRP A 348 -8.31 -20.41 -11.03
C TRP A 348 -8.95 -20.27 -12.43
N ALA A 349 -10.27 -20.16 -12.48
CA ALA A 349 -11.05 -20.10 -13.73
C ALA A 349 -11.07 -18.70 -14.37
N GLY A 350 -10.35 -17.73 -13.81
CA GLY A 350 -10.39 -16.33 -14.21
C GLY A 350 -11.52 -15.54 -13.53
N HIS A 351 -11.74 -14.31 -14.01
CA HIS A 351 -12.77 -13.42 -13.49
C HIS A 351 -14.15 -13.69 -14.15
N PRO A 352 -15.25 -13.60 -13.38
CA PRO A 352 -16.60 -13.61 -13.96
C PRO A 352 -16.82 -12.46 -14.96
N ASP A 353 -17.73 -12.65 -15.92
CA ASP A 353 -18.00 -11.64 -16.96
C ASP A 353 -18.54 -10.34 -16.39
N ASP A 354 -19.44 -10.42 -15.42
CA ASP A 354 -19.98 -9.24 -14.73
C ASP A 354 -18.86 -8.36 -14.18
N THR A 355 -17.80 -9.00 -13.68
CA THR A 355 -16.61 -8.30 -13.20
C THR A 355 -15.87 -7.61 -14.34
N LEU A 356 -15.67 -8.27 -15.48
CA LEU A 356 -14.99 -7.68 -16.64
C LEU A 356 -15.80 -6.55 -17.29
N ILE A 357 -17.14 -6.65 -17.27
CA ILE A 357 -18.05 -5.63 -17.79
C ILE A 357 -17.90 -4.31 -17.01
N VAL A 358 -17.68 -4.34 -15.69
CA VAL A 358 -17.41 -3.11 -14.90
C VAL A 358 -16.20 -2.35 -15.47
N GLY A 359 -15.10 -3.04 -15.73
CA GLY A 359 -13.89 -2.44 -16.30
C GLY A 359 -14.14 -1.83 -17.68
N TYR A 360 -14.89 -2.54 -18.54
CA TYR A 360 -15.29 -2.05 -19.85
C TYR A 360 -16.10 -0.75 -19.75
N MET A 361 -17.15 -0.73 -18.91
CA MET A 361 -18.05 0.41 -18.76
C MET A 361 -17.33 1.65 -18.24
N LEU A 362 -16.46 1.49 -17.23
CA LEU A 362 -15.70 2.59 -16.66
C LEU A 362 -14.73 3.21 -17.67
N ARG A 363 -14.01 2.38 -18.43
CA ARG A 363 -13.06 2.86 -19.45
C ARG A 363 -13.79 3.54 -20.62
N GLN A 364 -14.88 2.95 -21.08
CA GLN A 364 -15.72 3.57 -22.12
C GLN A 364 -16.25 4.94 -21.66
N ALA A 365 -16.75 5.02 -20.43
CA ALA A 365 -17.24 6.28 -19.85
C ALA A 365 -16.11 7.30 -19.57
N ALA A 366 -14.88 6.83 -19.35
CA ALA A 366 -13.68 7.66 -19.28
C ALA A 366 -13.20 8.17 -20.66
N GLY A 367 -13.87 7.78 -21.75
CA GLY A 367 -13.52 8.18 -23.11
C GLY A 367 -12.42 7.34 -23.77
N GLU A 368 -12.07 6.18 -23.20
CA GLU A 368 -11.14 5.25 -23.84
C GLU A 368 -11.81 4.47 -24.97
N ASP A 369 -11.10 4.26 -26.09
CA ASP A 369 -11.52 3.31 -27.13
C ASP A 369 -11.19 1.88 -26.70
N VAL A 370 -12.19 1.20 -26.16
CA VAL A 370 -12.09 -0.19 -25.66
C VAL A 370 -12.57 -1.24 -26.66
N GLY A 371 -13.00 -0.83 -27.86
CA GLY A 371 -13.58 -1.73 -28.86
C GLY A 371 -14.93 -2.33 -28.43
N LEU A 372 -15.25 -3.52 -28.97
CA LEU A 372 -16.47 -4.23 -28.61
C LEU A 372 -16.33 -4.94 -27.26
N LEU A 373 -17.42 -4.98 -26.48
CA LEU A 373 -17.44 -5.65 -25.17
C LEU A 373 -16.95 -7.11 -25.22
N ALA A 374 -17.36 -7.87 -26.24
CA ALA A 374 -16.96 -9.26 -26.40
C ALA A 374 -15.44 -9.40 -26.58
N ASP A 375 -14.81 -8.50 -27.34
CA ASP A 375 -13.37 -8.49 -27.58
C ASP A 375 -12.60 -8.08 -26.32
N TYR A 376 -13.11 -7.08 -25.59
CA TYR A 376 -12.55 -6.66 -24.31
C TYR A 376 -12.55 -7.80 -23.29
N VAL A 377 -13.71 -8.46 -23.08
CA VAL A 377 -13.84 -9.58 -22.15
C VAL A 377 -12.93 -10.75 -22.56
N ALA A 378 -12.86 -11.08 -23.85
CA ALA A 378 -11.97 -12.13 -24.36
C ALA A 378 -10.49 -11.79 -24.21
N LYS A 379 -10.12 -10.52 -24.31
CA LYS A 379 -8.75 -10.03 -24.06
C LYS A 379 -8.40 -10.14 -22.58
N GLU A 380 -9.21 -9.58 -21.69
CA GLU A 380 -8.91 -9.54 -20.26
C GLU A 380 -8.89 -10.94 -19.63
N ARG A 381 -9.72 -11.87 -20.10
CA ARG A 381 -9.65 -13.29 -19.68
C ARG A 381 -8.31 -13.97 -20.00
N ARG A 382 -7.57 -13.50 -21.00
CA ARG A 382 -6.27 -14.06 -21.41
C ARG A 382 -5.08 -13.42 -20.70
N SER A 383 -5.27 -12.26 -20.09
CA SER A 383 -4.24 -11.52 -19.35
C SER A 383 -4.03 -12.04 -17.92
N VAL A 384 -4.90 -12.95 -17.50
CA VAL A 384 -4.92 -13.67 -16.21
C VAL A 384 -4.22 -15.00 -16.36
#